data_AF-A0A540W0L2-F1
#
_entry.id   AF-A0A540W0L2-F1
#
_cell.length_a   1.000
_cell.length_b   1.000
_cell.length_c   1.000
_cell.angle_alpha   90.00
_cell.angle_beta   90.00
_cell.angle_gamma   90.00
#
_symmetry.space_group_name_H-M   'P 1'
#
loop_
_entity.id
_entity.type
_entity.pdbx_description
1 polymer ?
#
loop_
_entity_poly.entity_id
_entity_poly.type
_entity_poly.pdbx_seq_one_letter_code
_entity_poly.pdbx_strand_id
1 'polypeptide(L)'
;MPPSPTSPLLKYRTSTSPAPLHADADSPTRVTINLAVLPGNQAAHCSRIEIAVPADDARDRAYFSQQPVPSSSSSDWTFSVQKASGQKLKLPGAPAGEYYLITFQLKNAQKDLINYPLNFGLSGDLLSSGGPLVYRILEHSKTSAPAKYTQKFSKLSLTVVEPAFYLHSFLARGSQAPTSAPLTSFKAGSPIHLSWSSNGTYFQLYDGKSTSPVQEGPAASFTLPNGITGDTTFIVAATVLSGTQGAANGFTPVYQYATLTLTVPDPTLDALTVRNSITTQSALTVNGPLSANGPLYAYSNLTVSDGGRTKFTSVNVNGVRVTGDLTVDSGLTVTEDLVANGPVYANKDLNVGYRGTTKFTSIGADGLHVTRELTVDSGLTVAGTVIAHGTLYANKDFNVADGGTTKFTSIGASGLRVAGDLTVDSGLSVAKNVVAHGTLYAKNDLNVEYGGTTKFTSVGANGLHITKELTVDGNLHAKKGVS
;
A
#
# COMPACT_ATOMS: atom_id res chain seq x y z
N MET A 1 64.94 46.00 1.07
CA MET A 1 64.24 44.70 0.98
C MET A 1 63.65 44.40 2.35
N PRO A 2 62.34 44.10 2.49
CA PRO A 2 61.82 43.58 3.74
C PRO A 2 62.52 42.24 4.06
N PRO A 3 62.79 41.94 5.33
CA PRO A 3 63.43 40.68 5.72
C PRO A 3 62.60 39.49 5.23
N SER A 4 63.28 38.45 4.74
CA SER A 4 62.64 37.19 4.35
C SER A 4 61.76 36.69 5.51
N PRO A 5 60.48 36.36 5.26
CA PRO A 5 59.59 35.97 6.34
C PRO A 5 60.11 34.71 7.04
N THR A 6 60.08 34.75 8.37
CA THR A 6 60.51 33.63 9.21
C THR A 6 59.47 32.51 9.19
N SER A 7 59.88 31.29 9.56
CA SER A 7 58.97 30.15 9.63
C SER A 7 57.90 30.37 10.71
N PRO A 8 56.66 29.91 10.49
CA PRO A 8 55.57 30.01 11.46
C PRO A 8 55.91 29.35 12.80
N LEU A 9 55.43 29.94 13.91
CA LEU A 9 55.53 29.30 15.22
C LEU A 9 54.35 28.35 15.44
N LEU A 10 53.23 28.58 14.78
CA LEU A 10 52.04 27.72 14.84
C LEU A 10 52.11 26.66 13.74
N LYS A 11 51.46 25.52 13.98
CA LYS A 11 51.27 24.46 12.99
C LYS A 11 49.90 24.60 12.36
N TYR A 12 49.82 24.38 11.06
CA TYR A 12 48.60 24.54 10.28
C TYR A 12 48.19 23.21 9.65
N ARG A 13 46.92 22.87 9.77
CA ARG A 13 46.30 21.73 9.08
C ARG A 13 44.99 22.17 8.47
N THR A 14 44.65 21.59 7.33
CA THR A 14 43.41 21.89 6.63
C THR A 14 42.53 20.66 6.52
N SER A 15 41.23 20.85 6.68
CA SER A 15 40.20 19.89 6.26
C SER A 15 39.25 20.58 5.30
N THR A 16 38.89 19.92 4.21
CA THR A 16 38.05 20.50 3.16
C THR A 16 36.74 19.73 3.01
N SER A 17 35.72 20.40 2.47
CA SER A 17 34.48 19.77 2.01
C SER A 17 34.13 20.37 0.66
N PRO A 18 34.13 19.57 -0.43
CA PRO A 18 34.54 18.17 -0.49
C PRO A 18 36.04 17.94 -0.19
N ALA A 19 36.45 16.69 0.05
CA ALA A 19 37.84 16.28 0.27
C ALA A 19 38.24 15.15 -0.70
N PRO A 20 39.18 15.37 -1.64
CA PRO A 20 39.83 16.64 -1.97
C PRO A 20 38.83 17.70 -2.47
N LEU A 21 39.27 18.95 -2.65
CA LEU A 21 38.40 20.00 -3.21
C LEU A 21 38.01 19.62 -4.64
N HIS A 22 36.76 19.90 -5.02
CA HIS A 22 36.26 19.68 -6.37
C HIS A 22 35.94 21.04 -6.99
N ALA A 23 36.41 21.27 -8.22
CA ALA A 23 36.01 22.42 -9.04
C ALA A 23 36.40 22.16 -10.50
N ASP A 24 35.65 22.75 -11.42
CA ASP A 24 35.98 22.80 -12.84
C ASP A 24 35.97 24.27 -13.34
N ALA A 25 36.23 24.47 -14.63
CA ALA A 25 36.38 25.79 -15.21
C ALA A 25 35.04 26.52 -15.44
N ASP A 26 33.94 25.78 -15.56
CA ASP A 26 32.67 26.29 -16.09
C ASP A 26 31.56 26.36 -15.02
N SER A 27 31.67 25.55 -13.97
CA SER A 27 30.67 25.34 -12.93
C SER A 27 31.26 25.58 -11.54
N PRO A 28 30.95 26.73 -10.91
CA PRO A 28 31.42 27.02 -9.56
C PRO A 28 30.93 25.95 -8.58
N THR A 29 31.87 25.31 -7.87
CA THR A 29 31.55 24.30 -6.86
C THR A 29 31.64 24.92 -5.48
N ARG A 30 30.60 24.75 -4.66
CA ARG A 30 30.64 25.26 -3.29
C ARG A 30 31.58 24.43 -2.43
N VAL A 31 32.55 25.11 -1.81
CA VAL A 31 33.56 24.48 -0.95
C VAL A 31 33.57 25.09 0.45
N THR A 32 34.08 24.32 1.40
CA THR A 32 34.45 24.80 2.73
C THR A 32 35.86 24.34 3.06
N ILE A 33 36.69 25.24 3.56
CA ILE A 33 38.06 24.98 4.01
C ILE A 33 38.15 25.39 5.47
N ASN A 34 38.40 24.43 6.36
CA ASN A 34 38.71 24.70 7.75
C ASN A 34 40.22 24.61 7.96
N LEU A 35 40.81 25.68 8.47
CA LEU A 35 42.20 25.78 8.91
C LEU A 35 42.27 25.58 10.42
N ALA A 36 42.77 24.44 10.85
CA ALA A 36 43.16 24.19 12.23
C ALA A 36 44.51 24.87 12.52
N VAL A 37 44.51 25.73 13.54
CA VAL A 37 45.68 26.44 14.06
C VAL A 37 46.09 25.76 15.35
N LEU A 38 47.25 25.10 15.32
CA LEU A 38 47.74 24.26 16.40
C LEU A 38 49.00 24.87 17.03
N PRO A 39 49.22 24.68 18.34
CA PRO A 39 50.49 25.05 18.97
C PRO A 39 51.68 24.38 18.28
N GLY A 40 52.78 25.12 18.13
CA GLY A 40 54.04 24.57 17.64
C GLY A 40 54.87 23.91 18.73
N ASN A 41 56.19 23.83 18.52
CA ASN A 41 57.13 23.29 19.50
C ASN A 41 57.50 24.31 20.60
N GLN A 42 57.10 25.56 20.44
CA GLN A 42 57.34 26.66 21.37
C GLN A 42 56.00 27.36 21.66
N ALA A 43 55.88 27.97 22.84
CA ALA A 43 54.75 28.82 23.15
C ALA A 43 54.68 29.98 22.15
N ALA A 44 53.54 30.13 21.48
CA ALA A 44 53.34 31.12 20.45
C ALA A 44 52.23 32.08 20.86
N HIS A 45 52.59 33.36 20.97
CA HIS A 45 51.64 34.44 21.14
C HIS A 45 51.33 35.03 19.77
N CYS A 46 50.06 35.01 19.34
CA CYS A 46 49.62 35.44 18.03
C CYS A 46 48.52 36.49 18.14
N SER A 47 48.71 37.63 17.48
CA SER A 47 47.73 38.72 17.46
C SER A 47 46.87 38.72 16.20
N ARG A 48 47.36 38.14 15.11
CA ARG A 48 46.71 38.18 13.81
C ARG A 48 47.15 37.01 12.93
N ILE A 49 46.18 36.40 12.24
CA ILE A 49 46.42 35.41 11.19
C ILE A 49 45.70 35.91 9.93
N GLU A 50 46.44 36.02 8.83
CA GLU A 50 45.89 36.44 7.54
C GLU A 50 45.97 35.28 6.57
N ILE A 51 44.88 35.06 5.84
CA ILE A 51 44.76 33.98 4.86
C ILE A 51 44.51 34.62 3.51
N ALA A 52 45.39 34.38 2.55
CA ALA A 52 45.22 34.83 1.17
C ALA A 52 44.90 33.65 0.26
N VAL A 53 43.77 33.75 -0.45
CA VAL A 53 43.33 32.79 -1.47
C VAL A 53 43.17 33.50 -2.82
N PRO A 54 43.50 32.86 -3.95
CA PRO A 54 43.30 33.43 -5.28
C PRO A 54 41.84 33.82 -5.53
N ALA A 55 41.66 34.94 -6.24
CA ALA A 55 40.36 35.51 -6.60
C ALA A 55 40.18 35.69 -8.11
N ASP A 56 41.11 35.15 -8.88
CA ASP A 56 41.15 35.15 -10.34
C ASP A 56 41.80 33.89 -10.90
N ASP A 57 41.57 33.65 -12.18
CA ASP A 57 42.08 32.52 -12.97
C ASP A 57 43.56 32.66 -13.36
N ALA A 58 44.28 33.65 -12.81
CA ALA A 58 45.64 33.93 -13.22
C ALA A 58 46.55 32.71 -12.97
N ARG A 59 47.00 32.07 -14.06
CA ARG A 59 47.94 30.93 -14.13
C ARG A 59 47.37 29.55 -13.78
N ASP A 60 46.24 29.17 -14.39
CA ASP A 60 45.76 27.78 -14.41
C ASP A 60 45.69 27.15 -13.01
N ARG A 61 45.05 27.87 -12.08
CA ARG A 61 44.92 27.52 -10.66
C ARG A 61 43.47 27.63 -10.22
N ALA A 62 43.10 26.89 -9.20
CA ALA A 62 41.82 27.09 -8.53
C ALA A 62 41.75 28.45 -7.80
N TYR A 63 40.58 29.08 -7.87
CA TYR A 63 40.30 30.39 -7.30
C TYR A 63 38.84 30.51 -6.84
N PHE A 64 38.60 31.41 -5.88
CA PHE A 64 37.25 31.75 -5.46
C PHE A 64 36.63 32.73 -6.46
N SER A 65 35.52 32.34 -7.07
CA SER A 65 34.81 33.16 -8.06
C SER A 65 34.06 34.35 -7.43
N GLN A 66 33.77 34.24 -6.14
CA GLN A 66 33.13 35.28 -5.33
C GLN A 66 33.84 35.44 -3.98
N GLN A 67 33.53 36.50 -3.25
CA GLN A 67 34.11 36.73 -1.92
C GLN A 67 33.75 35.58 -0.98
N PRO A 68 34.74 34.84 -0.42
CA PRO A 68 34.46 33.78 0.52
C PRO A 68 33.91 34.34 1.83
N VAL A 69 33.08 33.55 2.50
CA VAL A 69 32.50 33.82 3.82
C VAL A 69 33.43 33.22 4.89
N PRO A 70 34.14 34.05 5.67
CA PRO A 70 34.98 33.58 6.76
C PRO A 70 34.18 33.23 8.01
N SER A 71 34.72 32.32 8.81
CA SER A 71 34.20 31.95 10.13
C SER A 71 35.33 31.60 11.10
N SER A 72 35.03 31.59 12.40
CA SER A 72 36.00 31.28 13.47
C SER A 72 35.33 30.40 14.52
N SER A 73 36.06 29.43 15.07
CA SER A 73 35.61 28.62 16.20
C SER A 73 35.69 29.34 17.55
N SER A 74 36.29 30.54 17.59
CA SER A 74 36.43 31.35 18.79
C SER A 74 35.87 32.76 18.57
N SER A 75 35.11 33.23 19.56
CA SER A 75 34.56 34.60 19.59
C SER A 75 35.60 35.67 19.95
N ASP A 76 36.81 35.27 20.36
CA ASP A 76 37.93 36.18 20.67
C ASP A 76 38.57 36.78 19.40
N TRP A 77 38.19 36.27 18.22
CA TRP A 77 38.70 36.71 16.93
C TRP A 77 37.60 37.42 16.14
N THR A 78 37.94 38.54 15.50
CA THR A 78 37.15 39.12 14.40
C THR A 78 37.79 38.80 13.07
N PHE A 79 37.04 39.00 11.99
CA PHE A 79 37.56 38.88 10.64
C PHE A 79 37.15 40.06 9.77
N SER A 80 37.97 40.34 8.76
CA SER A 80 37.65 41.21 7.64
C SER A 80 38.14 40.59 6.34
N VAL A 81 37.58 41.00 5.21
CA VAL A 81 37.98 40.53 3.88
C VAL A 81 38.31 41.71 2.99
N GLN A 82 39.43 41.64 2.28
CA GLN A 82 39.84 42.62 1.28
C GLN A 82 40.21 41.90 -0.02
N LYS A 83 39.74 42.44 -1.17
CA LYS A 83 40.17 42.00 -2.49
C LYS A 83 41.21 42.99 -3.06
N ALA A 84 42.37 42.50 -3.47
CA ALA A 84 43.40 43.31 -4.16
C ALA A 84 44.47 42.41 -4.80
N SER A 85 45.34 43.00 -5.63
CA SER A 85 46.48 42.28 -6.20
C SER A 85 47.46 41.81 -5.11
N GLY A 86 48.11 40.66 -5.34
CA GLY A 86 49.09 40.12 -4.39
C GLY A 86 50.25 41.07 -4.07
N GLN A 87 50.60 41.96 -5.01
CA GLN A 87 51.59 43.02 -4.82
C GLN A 87 51.06 44.12 -3.87
N LYS A 88 49.83 44.59 -4.08
CA LYS A 88 49.19 45.62 -3.22
C LYS A 88 48.99 45.10 -1.80
N LEU A 89 48.67 43.82 -1.67
CA LEU A 89 48.55 43.11 -0.39
C LEU A 89 49.90 42.77 0.27
N LYS A 90 51.03 43.07 -0.40
CA LYS A 90 52.39 42.78 0.09
C LYS A 90 52.60 41.31 0.47
N LEU A 91 51.94 40.39 -0.24
CA LEU A 91 52.08 38.96 0.02
C LEU A 91 53.52 38.52 -0.29
N PRO A 92 54.13 37.63 0.50
CA PRO A 92 55.46 37.11 0.22
C PRO A 92 55.60 36.52 -1.18
N GLY A 93 56.63 36.97 -1.90
CA GLY A 93 56.87 36.64 -3.31
C GLY A 93 56.06 37.48 -4.32
N ALA A 94 55.30 38.49 -3.86
CA ALA A 94 54.51 39.42 -4.66
C ALA A 94 53.76 38.73 -5.83
N PRO A 95 52.94 37.71 -5.52
CA PRO A 95 52.40 36.85 -6.55
C PRO A 95 51.43 37.64 -7.45
N ALA A 96 51.45 37.29 -8.73
CA ALA A 96 50.54 37.86 -9.71
C ALA A 96 49.08 37.44 -9.42
N GLY A 97 48.15 38.26 -9.92
CA GLY A 97 46.70 38.09 -9.78
C GLY A 97 46.11 38.75 -8.53
N GLU A 98 44.79 38.72 -8.47
CA GLU A 98 43.95 39.15 -7.37
C GLU A 98 43.81 38.06 -6.30
N TYR A 99 43.72 38.51 -5.05
CA TYR A 99 43.50 37.63 -3.90
C TYR A 99 42.43 38.22 -3.01
N TYR A 100 41.66 37.34 -2.38
CA TYR A 100 40.95 37.66 -1.15
C TYR A 100 41.92 37.46 0.01
N LEU A 101 42.23 38.54 0.73
CA LEU A 101 42.94 38.51 2.01
C LEU A 101 41.90 38.55 3.13
N ILE A 102 41.80 37.46 3.87
CA ILE A 102 40.96 37.33 5.06
C ILE A 102 41.86 37.55 6.27
N THR A 103 41.58 38.60 7.05
CA THR A 103 42.36 38.95 8.22
C THR A 103 41.61 38.56 9.48
N PHE A 104 42.07 37.54 10.18
CA PHE A 104 41.60 37.18 11.52
C PHE A 104 42.41 37.95 12.56
N GLN A 105 41.76 38.84 13.30
CA GLN A 105 42.38 39.73 14.28
C GLN A 105 41.89 39.37 15.69
N LEU A 106 42.83 39.20 16.62
CA LEU A 106 42.50 38.97 18.02
C LEU A 106 41.96 40.26 18.66
N LYS A 107 40.81 40.18 19.34
CA LYS A 107 40.15 41.31 20.03
C LYS A 107 40.88 41.75 21.29
N ASN A 108 41.37 40.78 22.06
CA ASN A 108 41.95 40.99 23.38
C ASN A 108 43.41 40.51 23.38
N ALA A 109 44.36 41.44 23.45
CA ALA A 109 45.79 41.15 23.35
C ALA A 109 46.31 40.22 24.47
N GLN A 110 45.61 40.11 25.59
CA GLN A 110 45.95 39.25 26.72
C GLN A 110 45.65 37.76 26.45
N LYS A 111 44.89 37.45 25.37
CA LYS A 111 44.59 36.10 24.92
C LYS A 111 45.45 35.68 23.70
N ASP A 112 46.59 36.34 23.51
CA ASP A 112 47.47 36.09 22.38
C ASP A 112 48.14 34.71 22.45
N LEU A 113 48.30 34.11 23.63
CA LEU A 113 48.82 32.75 23.76
C LEU A 113 47.88 31.72 23.12
N ILE A 114 48.36 31.04 22.07
CA ILE A 114 47.61 29.99 21.37
C ILE A 114 47.96 28.64 21.99
N ASN A 115 47.19 28.23 22.99
CA ASN A 115 47.31 26.94 23.68
C ASN A 115 45.99 26.14 23.69
N TYR A 116 45.04 26.51 22.83
CA TYR A 116 43.71 25.92 22.72
C TYR A 116 43.40 25.56 21.26
N PRO A 117 42.37 24.73 20.98
CA PRO A 117 41.94 24.44 19.62
C PRO A 117 41.34 25.68 18.95
N LEU A 118 42.03 26.22 17.95
CA LEU A 118 41.56 27.36 17.16
C LEU A 118 41.35 26.92 15.71
N ASN A 119 40.19 27.19 15.14
CA ASN A 119 39.87 26.89 13.76
C ASN A 119 39.28 28.10 13.05
N PHE A 120 39.71 28.33 11.81
CA PHE A 120 39.13 29.32 10.91
C PHE A 120 38.52 28.63 9.71
N GLY A 121 37.29 28.98 9.35
CA GLY A 121 36.61 28.47 8.18
C GLY A 121 36.59 29.51 7.06
N LEU A 122 36.67 29.04 5.80
CA LEU A 122 36.34 29.81 4.60
C LEU A 122 35.36 28.99 3.77
N SER A 123 34.19 29.55 3.46
CA SER A 123 33.21 28.92 2.55
C SER A 123 32.92 29.81 1.36
N GLY A 124 32.83 29.24 0.17
CA GLY A 124 32.53 29.99 -1.05
C GLY A 124 32.55 29.11 -2.28
N ASP A 125 32.32 29.71 -3.44
CA ASP A 125 32.29 29.00 -4.70
C ASP A 125 33.68 29.02 -5.34
N LEU A 126 34.17 27.84 -5.70
CA LEU A 126 35.49 27.59 -6.26
C LEU A 126 35.36 27.24 -7.74
N LEU A 127 36.19 27.87 -8.58
CA LEU A 127 36.43 27.50 -9.96
C LEU A 127 37.87 27.01 -10.11
N SER A 128 38.14 26.22 -11.13
CA SER A 128 39.47 25.70 -11.42
C SER A 128 39.69 25.49 -12.91
N SER A 129 40.64 26.23 -13.48
CA SER A 129 41.19 25.98 -14.82
C SER A 129 42.36 24.96 -14.80
N GLY A 130 42.63 24.36 -13.63
CA GLY A 130 43.72 23.42 -13.40
C GLY A 130 44.41 23.69 -12.06
N GLY A 131 45.33 22.80 -11.66
CA GLY A 131 46.25 23.02 -10.53
C GLY A 131 45.62 23.09 -9.12
N PRO A 132 46.45 23.13 -8.07
CA PRO A 132 45.97 23.20 -6.69
C PRO A 132 45.51 24.61 -6.29
N LEU A 133 44.60 24.68 -5.31
CA LEU A 133 44.32 25.94 -4.61
C LEU A 133 45.50 26.28 -3.69
N VAL A 134 46.18 27.39 -3.98
CA VAL A 134 47.31 27.87 -3.17
C VAL A 134 46.82 28.70 -2.00
N TYR A 135 46.86 28.11 -0.81
CA TYR A 135 46.41 28.71 0.45
C TYR A 135 47.60 29.34 1.19
N ARG A 136 47.66 30.68 1.22
CA ARG A 136 48.78 31.44 1.80
C ARG A 136 48.43 31.92 3.19
N ILE A 137 49.30 31.69 4.16
CA ILE A 137 49.06 32.01 5.57
C ILE A 137 50.15 32.97 6.04
N LEU A 138 49.75 34.11 6.60
CA LEU A 138 50.63 35.07 7.26
C LEU A 138 50.30 35.08 8.75
N GLU A 139 51.26 34.69 9.57
CA GLU A 139 51.15 34.61 11.02
C GLU A 139 51.88 35.80 11.64
N HIS A 140 51.20 36.61 12.47
CA HIS A 140 51.84 37.67 13.24
C HIS A 140 52.00 37.21 14.69
N SER A 141 53.18 36.69 15.03
CA SER A 141 53.43 36.04 16.32
C SER A 141 54.81 36.33 16.92
N LYS A 142 54.98 35.89 18.18
CA LYS A 142 56.21 35.96 18.98
C LYS A 142 56.31 34.76 19.95
N THR A 143 57.52 34.47 20.43
CA THR A 143 57.79 33.33 21.34
C THR A 143 57.68 33.67 22.84
N SER A 144 57.69 34.95 23.21
CA SER A 144 57.58 35.40 24.61
C SER A 144 57.13 36.88 24.67
N ALA A 145 56.50 37.29 25.77
CA ALA A 145 56.39 38.71 26.12
C ALA A 145 57.72 39.16 26.78
N PRO A 146 58.33 40.31 26.42
CA PRO A 146 57.77 41.46 25.70
C PRO A 146 58.18 41.55 24.21
N ALA A 147 58.53 40.44 23.54
CA ALA A 147 58.99 40.50 22.15
C ALA A 147 57.97 41.16 21.20
N LYS A 148 58.47 41.84 20.16
CA LYS A 148 57.61 42.40 19.12
C LYS A 148 57.03 41.29 18.25
N TYR A 149 55.77 41.45 17.84
CA TYR A 149 55.15 40.58 16.84
C TYR A 149 55.92 40.68 15.52
N THR A 150 56.20 39.53 14.92
CA THR A 150 56.89 39.45 13.63
C THR A 150 56.09 38.58 12.69
N GLN A 151 56.04 38.99 11.43
CA GLN A 151 55.33 38.26 10.40
C GLN A 151 56.10 36.99 10.01
N LYS A 152 55.37 35.89 9.91
CA LYS A 152 55.82 34.58 9.46
C LYS A 152 54.93 34.11 8.34
N PHE A 153 55.45 33.23 7.50
CA PHE A 153 54.76 32.84 6.28
C PHE A 153 54.72 31.32 6.11
N SER A 154 53.56 30.80 5.75
CA SER A 154 53.35 29.43 5.30
C SER A 154 52.55 29.38 4.02
N LYS A 155 52.71 28.29 3.28
CA LYS A 155 51.90 27.98 2.10
C LYS A 155 51.43 26.54 2.20
N LEU A 156 50.13 26.32 2.02
CA LEU A 156 49.54 25.00 1.83
C LEU A 156 49.01 24.91 0.39
N SER A 157 49.28 23.78 -0.26
CA SER A 157 48.72 23.47 -1.58
C SER A 157 47.58 22.48 -1.38
N LEU A 158 46.35 22.91 -1.63
CA LEU A 158 45.17 22.04 -1.51
C LEU A 158 44.87 21.44 -2.87
N THR A 159 44.85 20.11 -2.95
CA THR A 159 44.50 19.40 -4.19
C THR A 159 43.08 19.74 -4.60
N VAL A 160 42.93 20.17 -5.86
CA VAL A 160 41.65 20.39 -6.52
C VAL A 160 41.58 19.38 -7.66
N VAL A 161 40.49 18.63 -7.73
CA VAL A 161 40.22 17.69 -8.81
C VAL A 161 38.94 18.11 -9.52
N GLU A 162 38.83 17.74 -10.79
CA GLU A 162 37.56 17.86 -11.48
C GLU A 162 36.51 16.96 -10.81
N PRO A 163 35.26 17.42 -10.64
CA PRO A 163 34.22 16.60 -10.05
C PRO A 163 33.98 15.35 -10.92
N ALA A 164 34.24 14.17 -10.36
CA ALA A 164 33.89 12.91 -11.04
C ALA A 164 32.39 12.90 -11.36
N PHE A 165 32.01 12.31 -12.50
CA PHE A 165 30.60 12.16 -12.87
C PHE A 165 29.83 11.40 -11.79
N TYR A 166 28.81 12.05 -11.20
CA TYR A 166 28.08 11.54 -10.04
C TYR A 166 26.56 11.65 -10.19
N LEU A 167 25.87 10.78 -9.46
CA LEU A 167 24.43 10.78 -9.28
C LEU A 167 24.13 10.34 -7.84
N HIS A 168 23.53 11.23 -7.05
CA HIS A 168 23.30 11.07 -5.62
C HIS A 168 21.89 11.52 -5.24
N SER A 169 21.52 11.24 -3.99
CA SER A 169 20.35 11.82 -3.33
C SER A 169 19.04 11.65 -4.11
N PHE A 170 18.80 10.46 -4.66
CA PHE A 170 17.53 10.14 -5.29
C PHE A 170 16.45 9.95 -4.22
N LEU A 171 15.52 10.91 -4.14
CA LEU A 171 14.55 11.04 -3.05
C LEU A 171 13.14 11.24 -3.61
N ALA A 172 12.14 10.81 -2.83
CA ALA A 172 10.73 11.07 -3.09
C ALA A 172 10.11 11.92 -1.97
N ARG A 173 9.13 12.75 -2.34
CA ARG A 173 8.38 13.65 -1.45
C ARG A 173 6.91 13.70 -1.84
N GLY A 174 6.06 14.13 -0.90
CA GLY A 174 4.63 14.31 -1.13
C GLY A 174 4.28 15.61 -1.87
N SER A 175 2.99 15.93 -1.92
CA SER A 175 2.41 17.07 -2.67
C SER A 175 2.88 18.46 -2.23
N GLN A 176 3.53 18.58 -1.06
CA GLN A 176 4.12 19.83 -0.56
C GLN A 176 5.63 19.92 -0.85
N ALA A 177 6.14 19.24 -1.89
CA ALA A 177 7.53 19.40 -2.30
C ALA A 177 7.81 20.85 -2.76
N PRO A 178 9.01 21.41 -2.50
CA PRO A 178 10.19 20.76 -1.90
C PRO A 178 10.27 20.82 -0.37
N THR A 179 9.28 21.39 0.34
CA THR A 179 9.36 21.65 1.79
C THR A 179 8.99 20.44 2.66
N SER A 180 8.42 19.40 2.08
CA SER A 180 8.11 18.14 2.78
C SER A 180 9.33 17.25 3.03
N ALA A 181 9.28 16.48 4.11
CA ALA A 181 10.30 15.48 4.42
C ALA A 181 10.36 14.38 3.35
N PRO A 182 11.53 13.75 3.13
CA PRO A 182 11.62 12.57 2.27
C PRO A 182 10.72 11.43 2.76
N LEU A 183 10.06 10.75 1.83
CA LEU A 183 9.13 9.65 2.09
C LEU A 183 9.43 8.48 1.15
N THR A 184 9.19 7.26 1.63
CA THR A 184 9.22 6.03 0.81
C THR A 184 7.88 5.32 0.77
N SER A 185 6.89 5.76 1.56
CA SER A 185 5.55 5.16 1.61
C SER A 185 4.49 6.18 1.20
N PHE A 186 3.62 5.82 0.26
CA PHE A 186 2.63 6.71 -0.32
C PHE A 186 1.26 6.03 -0.44
N LYS A 187 0.18 6.79 -0.24
CA LYS A 187 -1.17 6.32 -0.56
C LYS A 187 -1.30 6.12 -2.07
N ALA A 188 -1.93 5.02 -2.49
CA ALA A 188 -2.18 4.70 -3.88
C ALA A 188 -2.76 5.91 -4.64
N GLY A 189 -2.19 6.23 -5.81
CA GLY A 189 -2.66 7.31 -6.67
C GLY A 189 -2.28 8.74 -6.23
N SER A 190 -1.62 8.92 -5.09
CA SER A 190 -1.26 10.26 -4.59
C SER A 190 -0.05 10.83 -5.34
N PRO A 191 0.00 12.15 -5.63
CA PRO A 191 1.13 12.75 -6.33
C PRO A 191 2.47 12.52 -5.61
N ILE A 192 3.51 12.18 -6.39
CA ILE A 192 4.87 11.92 -5.89
C ILE A 192 5.85 12.84 -6.61
N HIS A 193 6.63 13.60 -5.84
CA HIS A 193 7.72 14.41 -6.37
C HIS A 193 9.06 13.69 -6.20
N LEU A 194 9.67 13.30 -7.31
CA LEU A 194 10.98 12.68 -7.39
C LEU A 194 12.05 13.73 -7.68
N SER A 195 13.20 13.63 -7.03
CA SER A 195 14.34 14.53 -7.23
C SER A 195 15.66 13.80 -7.02
N TRP A 196 16.69 14.22 -7.73
CA TRP A 196 18.06 13.71 -7.57
C TRP A 196 19.07 14.85 -7.70
N SER A 197 20.33 14.57 -7.32
CA SER A 197 21.46 15.50 -7.46
C SER A 197 22.53 14.86 -8.33
N SER A 198 22.96 15.54 -9.38
CA SER A 198 23.94 15.02 -10.34
C SER A 198 24.61 16.17 -11.09
N ASN A 199 25.83 15.96 -11.56
CA ASN A 199 26.48 16.80 -12.57
C ASN A 199 26.31 16.24 -14.01
N GLY A 200 25.40 15.29 -14.21
CA GLY A 200 24.95 14.87 -15.54
C GLY A 200 24.11 15.94 -16.22
N THR A 201 24.06 15.89 -17.55
CA THR A 201 23.34 16.84 -18.40
C THR A 201 22.02 16.27 -18.94
N TYR A 202 21.82 14.96 -18.81
CA TYR A 202 20.61 14.28 -19.26
C TYR A 202 20.24 13.11 -18.33
N PHE A 203 18.95 12.95 -18.09
CA PHE A 203 18.38 11.98 -17.17
C PHE A 203 17.27 11.18 -17.82
N GLN A 204 17.21 9.90 -17.47
CA GLN A 204 16.12 8.99 -17.84
C GLN A 204 15.60 8.33 -16.57
N LEU A 205 14.32 8.50 -16.30
CA LEU A 205 13.64 7.93 -15.15
C LEU A 205 12.79 6.75 -15.61
N TYR A 206 12.99 5.59 -15.00
CA TYR A 206 12.26 4.35 -15.26
C TYR A 206 11.48 3.94 -14.02
N ASP A 207 10.31 3.32 -14.23
CA ASP A 207 9.48 2.75 -13.17
C ASP A 207 9.78 1.26 -12.89
N GLY A 208 10.74 0.69 -13.63
CA GLY A 208 11.12 -0.72 -13.55
C GLY A 208 10.12 -1.70 -14.18
N LYS A 209 9.04 -1.20 -14.81
CA LYS A 209 7.98 -2.01 -15.43
C LYS A 209 8.01 -1.97 -16.96
N SER A 210 8.55 -0.90 -17.54
CA SER A 210 8.70 -0.71 -18.99
C SER A 210 10.15 -0.51 -19.39
N THR A 211 10.46 -0.80 -20.66
CA THR A 211 11.74 -0.45 -21.29
C THR A 211 11.84 1.02 -21.65
N SER A 212 10.71 1.73 -21.71
CA SER A 212 10.66 3.17 -21.99
C SER A 212 10.69 3.97 -20.69
N PRO A 213 11.44 5.09 -20.62
CA PRO A 213 11.44 5.94 -19.46
C PRO A 213 10.06 6.61 -19.26
N VAL A 214 9.65 6.78 -18.00
CA VAL A 214 8.45 7.56 -17.64
C VAL A 214 8.68 9.07 -17.82
N GLN A 215 9.94 9.50 -17.77
CA GLN A 215 10.37 10.86 -18.05
C GLN A 215 11.84 10.84 -18.51
N GLU A 216 12.18 11.68 -19.48
CA GLU A 216 13.57 11.95 -19.85
C GLU A 216 13.80 13.44 -20.13
N GLY A 217 15.04 13.90 -20.00
CA GLY A 217 15.42 15.30 -20.21
C GLY A 217 16.48 15.83 -19.25
N PRO A 218 16.78 17.13 -19.29
CA PRO A 218 17.81 17.75 -18.45
C PRO A 218 17.34 18.07 -17.01
N ALA A 219 16.05 17.93 -16.72
CA ALA A 219 15.49 18.26 -15.41
C ALA A 219 15.90 17.21 -14.36
N ALA A 220 16.43 17.66 -13.20
CA ALA A 220 16.84 16.80 -12.09
C ALA A 220 15.69 16.42 -11.13
N SER A 221 14.45 16.56 -11.59
CA SER A 221 13.24 16.29 -10.82
C SER A 221 12.06 16.01 -11.73
N PHE A 222 11.10 15.23 -11.24
CA PHE A 222 9.86 14.92 -11.93
C PHE A 222 8.73 14.67 -10.94
N THR A 223 7.53 15.16 -11.27
CA THR A 223 6.33 14.90 -10.48
C THR A 223 5.45 13.89 -11.20
N LEU A 224 5.15 12.77 -10.56
CA LEU A 224 4.11 11.84 -10.99
C LEU A 224 2.77 12.35 -10.45
N PRO A 225 1.90 12.97 -11.26
CA PRO A 225 0.64 13.55 -10.78
C PRO A 225 -0.33 12.47 -10.27
N ASN A 226 -0.30 11.28 -10.87
CA ASN A 226 -1.18 10.16 -10.54
C ASN A 226 -0.52 9.14 -9.60
N GLY A 227 0.66 9.45 -9.05
CA GLY A 227 1.36 8.56 -8.13
C GLY A 227 1.66 7.16 -8.69
N ILE A 228 1.65 6.18 -7.78
CA ILE A 228 1.76 4.75 -8.07
C ILE A 228 0.61 3.99 -7.38
N THR A 229 0.22 2.85 -7.93
CA THR A 229 -0.87 2.00 -7.39
C THR A 229 -0.38 0.76 -6.66
N GLY A 230 0.90 0.44 -6.78
CA GLY A 230 1.58 -0.64 -6.07
C GLY A 230 3.07 -0.34 -5.94
N ASP A 231 3.76 -1.17 -5.16
CA ASP A 231 5.19 -1.03 -4.92
C ASP A 231 5.95 -0.89 -6.23
N THR A 232 6.81 0.12 -6.30
CA THR A 232 7.50 0.50 -7.54
C THR A 232 8.93 0.89 -7.20
N THR A 233 9.90 0.29 -7.88
CA THR A 233 11.30 0.67 -7.79
C THR A 233 11.66 1.54 -8.97
N PHE A 234 11.83 2.83 -8.71
CA PHE A 234 12.29 3.77 -9.71
C PHE A 234 13.80 3.63 -9.90
N ILE A 235 14.23 3.82 -11.14
CA ILE A 235 15.64 3.85 -11.53
C ILE A 235 15.86 5.17 -12.27
N VAL A 236 16.80 5.98 -11.83
CA VAL A 236 17.26 7.14 -12.60
C VAL A 236 18.63 6.84 -13.17
N ALA A 237 18.76 6.99 -14.48
CA ALA A 237 20.00 6.92 -15.22
C ALA A 237 20.42 8.34 -15.59
N ALA A 238 21.64 8.73 -15.20
CA ALA A 238 22.24 10.00 -15.59
C ALA A 238 23.32 9.77 -16.64
N THR A 239 23.51 10.72 -17.54
CA THR A 239 24.67 10.79 -18.45
C THR A 239 25.08 12.25 -18.68
N VAL A 240 26.29 12.44 -19.20
CA VAL A 240 26.84 13.76 -19.59
C VAL A 240 26.57 14.09 -21.07
N LEU A 241 25.92 13.20 -21.81
CA LEU A 241 25.49 13.45 -23.18
C LEU A 241 24.27 14.37 -23.24
N SER A 242 24.20 15.17 -24.30
CA SER A 242 23.00 15.92 -24.65
C SER A 242 22.02 15.04 -25.45
N GLY A 243 20.92 14.62 -24.82
CA GLY A 243 19.82 13.93 -25.51
C GLY A 243 20.11 12.48 -25.89
N THR A 244 19.46 12.01 -26.97
CA THR A 244 19.49 10.63 -27.47
C THR A 244 20.72 10.29 -28.31
N GLN A 245 21.80 11.07 -28.25
CA GLN A 245 23.06 10.80 -28.95
C GLN A 245 23.84 9.63 -28.32
N GLY A 246 23.21 8.48 -28.14
CA GLY A 246 23.81 7.26 -27.61
C GLY A 246 24.01 6.24 -28.72
N ALA A 247 25.26 5.78 -28.89
CA ALA A 247 25.65 4.65 -29.74
C ALA A 247 25.87 4.88 -31.26
N ALA A 248 25.99 6.12 -31.73
CA ALA A 248 26.51 6.34 -33.09
C ALA A 248 28.02 6.09 -33.15
N ASN A 249 28.50 5.45 -34.22
CA ASN A 249 29.93 5.26 -34.53
C ASN A 249 30.75 4.53 -33.45
N GLY A 250 30.15 3.58 -32.72
CA GLY A 250 30.86 2.80 -31.69
C GLY A 250 31.09 3.53 -30.36
N PHE A 251 30.54 4.73 -30.18
CA PHE A 251 30.58 5.45 -28.91
C PHE A 251 29.68 4.78 -27.87
N THR A 252 30.23 4.41 -26.71
CA THR A 252 29.44 3.83 -25.60
C THR A 252 29.26 4.89 -24.50
N PRO A 253 28.03 5.35 -24.21
CA PRO A 253 27.82 6.32 -23.14
C PRO A 253 28.15 5.73 -21.77
N VAL A 254 28.66 6.58 -20.88
CA VAL A 254 28.78 6.26 -19.46
C VAL A 254 27.49 6.69 -18.77
N TYR A 255 26.91 5.78 -18.00
CA TYR A 255 25.73 6.03 -17.18
C TYR A 255 26.06 5.80 -15.71
N GLN A 256 25.53 6.67 -14.86
CA GLN A 256 25.41 6.43 -13.42
C GLN A 256 23.94 6.12 -13.12
N TYR A 257 23.71 5.18 -12.20
CA TYR A 257 22.37 4.74 -11.83
C TYR A 257 22.12 4.93 -10.34
N ALA A 258 20.93 5.40 -10.00
CA ALA A 258 20.42 5.38 -8.63
C ALA A 258 19.02 4.75 -8.62
N THR A 259 18.68 4.09 -7.53
CA THR A 259 17.38 3.41 -7.37
C THR A 259 16.67 3.90 -6.12
N LEU A 260 15.34 3.91 -6.17
CA LEU A 260 14.48 4.26 -5.04
C LEU A 260 13.22 3.42 -5.08
N THR A 261 13.02 2.59 -4.05
CA THR A 261 11.80 1.79 -3.90
C THR A 261 10.76 2.57 -3.10
N LEU A 262 9.57 2.69 -3.67
CA LEU A 262 8.39 3.29 -3.03
C LEU A 262 7.36 2.20 -2.76
N THR A 263 6.79 2.22 -1.55
CA THR A 263 5.79 1.27 -1.10
C THR A 263 4.40 1.88 -1.05
N VAL A 264 3.38 1.07 -1.36
CA VAL A 264 1.96 1.41 -1.21
C VAL A 264 1.38 0.49 -0.14
N PRO A 265 1.15 0.96 1.09
CA PRO A 265 0.72 0.10 2.20
C PRO A 265 -0.71 -0.45 2.01
N ASP A 266 -1.53 0.23 1.22
CA ASP A 266 -2.90 -0.16 0.89
C ASP A 266 -3.04 -0.41 -0.62
N PRO A 267 -2.43 -1.47 -1.18
CA PRO A 267 -2.44 -1.69 -2.61
C PRO A 267 -3.82 -2.19 -3.08
N THR A 268 -4.22 -1.78 -4.28
CA THR A 268 -5.28 -2.49 -5.02
C THR A 268 -4.65 -3.75 -5.62
N LEU A 269 -5.22 -4.92 -5.34
CA LEU A 269 -4.75 -6.18 -5.90
C LEU A 269 -5.58 -6.57 -7.13
N ASP A 270 -4.92 -6.81 -8.27
CA ASP A 270 -5.59 -7.35 -9.46
C ASP A 270 -6.04 -8.81 -9.26
N ALA A 271 -5.25 -9.58 -8.49
CA ALA A 271 -5.57 -10.95 -8.12
C ALA A 271 -5.07 -11.27 -6.71
N LEU A 272 -5.87 -12.01 -5.94
CA LEU A 272 -5.51 -12.51 -4.61
C LEU A 272 -5.67 -14.04 -4.60
N THR A 273 -4.57 -14.77 -4.39
CA THR A 273 -4.57 -16.21 -4.11
C THR A 273 -4.20 -16.45 -2.66
N VAL A 274 -5.14 -16.97 -1.86
CA VAL A 274 -4.89 -17.40 -0.48
C VAL A 274 -4.83 -18.92 -0.45
N ARG A 275 -3.69 -19.50 -0.07
CA ARG A 275 -3.49 -20.97 -0.04
C ARG A 275 -4.16 -21.66 1.15
N ASN A 276 -4.45 -20.91 2.21
CA ASN A 276 -5.06 -21.40 3.45
C ASN A 276 -6.35 -20.61 3.73
N SER A 277 -6.50 -20.09 4.95
CA SER A 277 -7.66 -19.33 5.39
C SER A 277 -7.52 -17.84 5.09
N ILE A 278 -8.64 -17.21 4.72
CA ILE A 278 -8.80 -15.75 4.72
C ILE A 278 -9.59 -15.34 5.97
N THR A 279 -9.13 -14.33 6.69
CA THR A 279 -9.85 -13.72 7.82
C THR A 279 -9.89 -12.22 7.62
N THR A 280 -11.09 -11.65 7.51
CA THR A 280 -11.30 -10.20 7.36
C THR A 280 -11.77 -9.61 8.69
N GLN A 281 -11.28 -8.42 9.05
CA GLN A 281 -11.74 -7.70 10.26
C GLN A 281 -13.07 -6.94 10.04
N SER A 282 -13.54 -6.89 8.78
CA SER A 282 -14.78 -6.26 8.35
C SER A 282 -15.43 -7.11 7.25
N ALA A 283 -16.37 -6.54 6.48
CA ALA A 283 -17.07 -7.21 5.41
C ALA A 283 -16.14 -7.67 4.27
N LEU A 284 -16.41 -8.86 3.71
CA LEU A 284 -15.84 -9.35 2.45
C LEU A 284 -16.90 -9.22 1.35
N THR A 285 -16.63 -8.37 0.35
CA THR A 285 -17.48 -8.25 -0.84
C THR A 285 -16.78 -8.87 -2.04
N VAL A 286 -17.44 -9.79 -2.74
CA VAL A 286 -16.94 -10.40 -3.99
C VAL A 286 -17.84 -9.93 -5.12
N ASN A 287 -17.36 -9.01 -5.96
CA ASN A 287 -18.12 -8.42 -7.08
C ASN A 287 -18.14 -9.32 -8.34
N GLY A 288 -17.95 -10.63 -8.17
CA GLY A 288 -17.90 -11.63 -9.22
C GLY A 288 -18.35 -12.99 -8.69
N PRO A 289 -18.26 -14.06 -9.49
CA PRO A 289 -18.68 -15.39 -9.04
C PRO A 289 -17.83 -15.87 -7.87
N LEU A 290 -18.47 -16.31 -6.78
CA LEU A 290 -17.84 -16.98 -5.67
C LEU A 290 -18.01 -18.51 -5.85
N SER A 291 -16.90 -19.23 -6.05
CA SER A 291 -16.88 -20.70 -6.03
C SER A 291 -16.29 -21.19 -4.71
N ALA A 292 -17.10 -21.83 -3.88
CA ALA A 292 -16.68 -22.48 -2.65
C ALA A 292 -16.75 -24.00 -2.81
N ASN A 293 -15.58 -24.65 -2.94
CA ASN A 293 -15.51 -26.12 -3.05
C ASN A 293 -15.61 -26.84 -1.69
N GLY A 294 -15.56 -26.09 -0.59
CA GLY A 294 -15.80 -26.56 0.78
C GLY A 294 -17.11 -26.01 1.37
N PRO A 295 -17.42 -26.31 2.64
CA PRO A 295 -18.58 -25.73 3.32
C PRO A 295 -18.46 -24.21 3.46
N LEU A 296 -19.57 -23.50 3.25
CA LEU A 296 -19.69 -22.07 3.51
C LEU A 296 -20.46 -21.86 4.81
N TYR A 297 -19.80 -21.25 5.81
CA TYR A 297 -20.43 -20.88 7.08
C TYR A 297 -20.70 -19.37 7.10
N ALA A 298 -21.96 -18.98 7.27
CA ALA A 298 -22.35 -17.59 7.48
C ALA A 298 -23.05 -17.48 8.85
N TYR A 299 -22.44 -16.74 9.78
CA TYR A 299 -22.93 -16.57 11.16
C TYR A 299 -24.08 -15.57 11.30
N SER A 300 -24.40 -14.84 10.23
CA SER A 300 -25.58 -13.98 10.15
C SER A 300 -26.40 -14.41 8.93
N ASN A 301 -26.66 -13.50 7.99
CA ASN A 301 -27.44 -13.81 6.80
C ASN A 301 -26.54 -14.08 5.61
N LEU A 302 -26.87 -15.10 4.82
CA LEU A 302 -26.35 -15.29 3.47
C LEU A 302 -27.41 -14.80 2.47
N THR A 303 -27.13 -13.67 1.83
CA THR A 303 -27.96 -13.15 0.73
C THR A 303 -27.27 -13.46 -0.58
N VAL A 304 -27.92 -14.24 -1.44
CA VAL A 304 -27.46 -14.47 -2.82
C VAL A 304 -28.46 -13.80 -3.76
N SER A 305 -28.04 -12.66 -4.30
CA SER A 305 -28.80 -11.86 -5.26
C SER A 305 -28.26 -12.06 -6.67
N ASP A 306 -28.22 -13.30 -7.13
CA ASP A 306 -28.04 -13.58 -8.55
C ASP A 306 -29.42 -13.96 -9.14
N GLY A 307 -29.70 -13.49 -10.35
CA GLY A 307 -30.94 -13.83 -11.07
C GLY A 307 -30.93 -15.25 -11.65
N GLY A 308 -29.87 -16.02 -11.39
CA GLY A 308 -29.62 -17.37 -11.92
C GLY A 308 -29.75 -18.50 -10.89
N ARG A 309 -28.92 -19.55 -11.05
CA ARG A 309 -28.90 -20.75 -10.19
C ARG A 309 -27.75 -20.70 -9.19
N THR A 310 -28.05 -20.82 -7.90
CA THR A 310 -27.04 -20.93 -6.84
C THR A 310 -26.83 -22.39 -6.47
N LYS A 311 -25.59 -22.88 -6.49
CA LYS A 311 -25.24 -24.26 -6.14
C LYS A 311 -24.29 -24.30 -4.94
N PHE A 312 -24.67 -25.01 -3.88
CA PHE A 312 -23.83 -25.25 -2.71
C PHE A 312 -23.56 -26.75 -2.50
N THR A 313 -22.35 -27.07 -2.02
CA THR A 313 -22.02 -28.43 -1.55
C THR A 313 -22.75 -28.74 -0.23
N SER A 314 -22.67 -27.84 0.75
CA SER A 314 -23.46 -27.87 1.99
C SER A 314 -23.59 -26.47 2.56
N VAL A 315 -24.72 -26.14 3.19
CA VAL A 315 -24.96 -24.83 3.82
C VAL A 315 -25.47 -25.04 5.26
N ASN A 316 -24.80 -24.39 6.21
CA ASN A 316 -25.25 -24.26 7.59
C ASN A 316 -25.18 -22.79 7.98
N VAL A 317 -26.35 -22.15 8.09
CA VAL A 317 -26.46 -20.70 8.36
C VAL A 317 -27.68 -20.41 9.23
N ASN A 318 -27.68 -19.21 9.83
CA ASN A 318 -28.86 -18.72 10.55
C ASN A 318 -30.00 -18.44 9.57
N GLY A 319 -29.80 -17.59 8.56
CA GLY A 319 -30.80 -17.32 7.52
C GLY A 319 -30.23 -17.37 6.10
N VAL A 320 -31.05 -17.84 5.14
CA VAL A 320 -30.75 -17.85 3.70
C VAL A 320 -31.82 -17.07 2.95
N ARG A 321 -31.40 -16.12 2.11
CA ARG A 321 -32.26 -15.51 1.08
C ARG A 321 -31.67 -15.70 -0.31
N VAL A 322 -32.38 -16.39 -1.20
CA VAL A 322 -32.00 -16.62 -2.61
C VAL A 322 -33.06 -16.02 -3.54
N THR A 323 -32.65 -15.15 -4.46
CA THR A 323 -33.56 -14.53 -5.44
C THR A 323 -33.83 -15.40 -6.67
N GLY A 324 -32.97 -16.37 -6.97
CA GLY A 324 -33.14 -17.37 -8.04
C GLY A 324 -33.28 -18.81 -7.50
N ASP A 325 -32.84 -19.80 -8.28
CA ASP A 325 -32.90 -21.22 -7.89
C ASP A 325 -31.87 -21.54 -6.80
N LEU A 326 -32.23 -22.37 -5.82
CA LEU A 326 -31.32 -22.90 -4.80
C LEU A 326 -31.12 -24.40 -5.01
N THR A 327 -29.90 -24.83 -5.33
CA THR A 327 -29.51 -26.25 -5.40
C THR A 327 -28.49 -26.59 -4.32
N VAL A 328 -28.73 -27.65 -3.55
CA VAL A 328 -27.82 -28.15 -2.51
C VAL A 328 -27.53 -29.62 -2.71
N ASP A 329 -26.25 -29.96 -2.93
CA ASP A 329 -25.81 -31.33 -3.30
C ASP A 329 -25.75 -32.30 -2.12
N SER A 330 -25.40 -31.80 -0.92
CA SER A 330 -25.48 -32.59 0.32
C SER A 330 -26.72 -32.18 1.11
N GLY A 331 -26.56 -31.65 2.32
CA GLY A 331 -27.69 -31.20 3.16
C GLY A 331 -27.74 -29.68 3.29
N LEU A 332 -28.96 -29.16 3.50
CA LEU A 332 -29.22 -27.76 3.85
C LEU A 332 -29.76 -27.73 5.28
N THR A 333 -29.06 -27.06 6.19
CA THR A 333 -29.55 -26.76 7.53
C THR A 333 -29.66 -25.26 7.71
N VAL A 334 -30.88 -24.76 7.95
CA VAL A 334 -31.15 -23.35 8.24
C VAL A 334 -31.78 -23.27 9.62
N THR A 335 -31.16 -22.55 10.56
CA THR A 335 -31.65 -22.52 11.95
C THR A 335 -32.65 -21.40 12.24
N GLU A 336 -32.76 -20.43 11.33
CA GLU A 336 -33.76 -19.35 11.31
C GLU A 336 -34.53 -19.38 9.96
N ASP A 337 -34.44 -18.33 9.13
CA ASP A 337 -35.33 -18.17 7.96
C ASP A 337 -34.71 -18.63 6.64
N LEU A 338 -35.43 -19.46 5.87
CA LEU A 338 -35.14 -19.75 4.46
C LEU A 338 -36.18 -19.06 3.56
N VAL A 339 -35.73 -18.11 2.74
CA VAL A 339 -36.53 -17.45 1.70
C VAL A 339 -35.92 -17.75 0.33
N ALA A 340 -36.64 -18.50 -0.51
CA ALA A 340 -36.23 -18.81 -1.88
C ALA A 340 -37.31 -18.35 -2.87
N ASN A 341 -36.97 -17.41 -3.75
CA ASN A 341 -37.92 -16.91 -4.75
C ASN A 341 -37.99 -17.80 -6.01
N GLY A 342 -36.98 -18.65 -6.23
CA GLY A 342 -36.98 -19.72 -7.23
C GLY A 342 -37.22 -21.11 -6.61
N PRO A 343 -37.17 -22.18 -7.43
CA PRO A 343 -37.23 -23.56 -6.94
C PRO A 343 -36.07 -23.92 -6.01
N VAL A 344 -36.35 -24.83 -5.07
CA VAL A 344 -35.36 -25.42 -4.15
C VAL A 344 -35.16 -26.90 -4.49
N TYR A 345 -33.93 -27.27 -4.83
CA TYR A 345 -33.48 -28.64 -5.09
C TYR A 345 -32.51 -29.08 -3.99
N ALA A 346 -32.92 -30.04 -3.16
CA ALA A 346 -32.06 -30.65 -2.14
C ALA A 346 -31.79 -32.12 -2.47
N ASN A 347 -30.53 -32.47 -2.74
CA ASN A 347 -30.09 -33.82 -3.10
C ASN A 347 -29.86 -34.75 -1.89
N LYS A 348 -29.91 -34.23 -0.67
CA LYS A 348 -30.07 -35.00 0.59
C LYS A 348 -31.09 -34.32 1.49
N ASP A 349 -30.86 -34.35 2.81
CA ASP A 349 -31.83 -33.91 3.80
C ASP A 349 -31.92 -32.37 3.84
N LEU A 350 -33.16 -31.85 3.91
CA LEU A 350 -33.46 -30.43 4.09
C LEU A 350 -34.05 -30.24 5.49
N ASN A 351 -33.29 -29.59 6.38
CA ASN A 351 -33.66 -29.31 7.75
C ASN A 351 -33.78 -27.80 7.97
N VAL A 352 -34.95 -27.32 8.39
CA VAL A 352 -35.17 -25.91 8.70
C VAL A 352 -35.79 -25.76 10.09
N GLY A 353 -35.00 -25.22 11.02
CA GLY A 353 -35.35 -24.96 12.42
C GLY A 353 -35.91 -23.54 12.65
N TYR A 354 -36.38 -23.23 13.87
CA TYR A 354 -37.09 -21.98 14.16
C TYR A 354 -36.91 -21.43 15.59
N ARG A 355 -36.77 -20.10 15.75
CA ARG A 355 -36.90 -19.37 17.04
C ARG A 355 -37.81 -18.09 17.02
N GLY A 356 -38.40 -17.64 15.90
CA GLY A 356 -39.13 -16.34 15.84
C GLY A 356 -40.10 -16.11 14.64
N THR A 357 -41.02 -15.14 14.68
CA THR A 357 -42.39 -15.10 14.09
C THR A 357 -42.72 -15.36 12.59
N THR A 358 -41.81 -15.62 11.64
CA THR A 358 -42.18 -15.82 10.21
C THR A 358 -41.10 -16.64 9.50
N LYS A 359 -41.26 -17.51 8.49
CA LYS A 359 -42.23 -18.53 8.00
C LYS A 359 -41.56 -19.01 6.69
N PHE A 360 -41.51 -20.30 6.38
CA PHE A 360 -41.25 -20.80 5.02
C PHE A 360 -42.25 -20.12 4.06
N THR A 361 -41.86 -19.00 3.44
CA THR A 361 -42.86 -18.01 2.97
C THR A 361 -43.32 -18.28 1.55
N SER A 362 -42.41 -18.79 0.72
CA SER A 362 -42.70 -19.25 -0.62
C SER A 362 -41.49 -20.03 -1.11
N ILE A 363 -41.74 -21.12 -1.83
CA ILE A 363 -40.81 -21.66 -2.81
C ILE A 363 -41.38 -21.19 -4.15
N GLY A 364 -40.51 -20.80 -5.09
CA GLY A 364 -40.91 -20.20 -6.37
C GLY A 364 -41.92 -21.05 -7.14
N ALA A 365 -42.52 -20.48 -8.19
CA ALA A 365 -43.65 -21.08 -8.95
C ALA A 365 -43.41 -22.53 -9.43
N ASP A 366 -42.15 -22.96 -9.57
CA ASP A 366 -41.76 -24.29 -10.03
C ASP A 366 -41.69 -25.35 -8.91
N GLY A 367 -41.76 -24.96 -7.63
CA GLY A 367 -41.96 -25.88 -6.50
C GLY A 367 -40.70 -26.41 -5.79
N LEU A 368 -40.89 -27.46 -4.96
CA LEU A 368 -39.89 -28.05 -4.04
C LEU A 368 -39.55 -29.49 -4.44
N HIS A 369 -38.25 -29.79 -4.57
CA HIS A 369 -37.76 -31.16 -4.81
C HIS A 369 -36.74 -31.59 -3.76
N VAL A 370 -37.06 -32.67 -3.02
CA VAL A 370 -36.19 -33.26 -1.99
C VAL A 370 -36.03 -34.75 -2.25
N THR A 371 -34.80 -35.23 -2.38
CA THR A 371 -34.53 -36.66 -2.71
C THR A 371 -34.51 -37.57 -1.49
N ARG A 372 -34.44 -37.02 -0.27
CA ARG A 372 -34.46 -37.74 1.01
C ARG A 372 -35.52 -37.14 1.95
N GLU A 373 -35.18 -36.90 3.22
CA GLU A 373 -36.12 -36.44 4.24
C GLU A 373 -36.28 -34.91 4.23
N LEU A 374 -37.51 -34.46 4.51
CA LEU A 374 -37.85 -33.07 4.71
C LEU A 374 -38.43 -32.89 6.11
N THR A 375 -37.71 -32.19 6.97
CA THR A 375 -38.18 -31.86 8.33
C THR A 375 -38.39 -30.35 8.45
N VAL A 376 -39.60 -29.96 8.82
CA VAL A 376 -39.98 -28.56 9.03
C VAL A 376 -40.62 -28.41 10.41
N ASP A 377 -39.96 -27.67 11.28
CA ASP A 377 -40.43 -27.43 12.66
C ASP A 377 -41.61 -26.45 12.74
N SER A 378 -41.92 -25.76 11.64
CA SER A 378 -43.00 -24.79 11.52
C SER A 378 -43.97 -25.11 10.37
N GLY A 379 -44.88 -24.20 10.02
CA GLY A 379 -45.82 -24.41 8.91
C GLY A 379 -45.14 -24.15 7.57
N LEU A 380 -45.39 -25.01 6.57
CA LEU A 380 -44.78 -24.91 5.23
C LEU A 380 -45.85 -24.49 4.21
N THR A 381 -45.55 -23.49 3.38
CA THR A 381 -46.39 -23.08 2.25
C THR A 381 -45.57 -23.11 0.95
N VAL A 382 -46.03 -23.87 -0.04
CA VAL A 382 -45.36 -24.02 -1.34
C VAL A 382 -46.29 -23.56 -2.46
N ALA A 383 -45.79 -22.70 -3.35
CA ALA A 383 -46.40 -22.44 -4.65
C ALA A 383 -45.79 -23.44 -5.65
N GLY A 384 -46.61 -24.08 -6.48
CA GLY A 384 -46.17 -25.11 -7.43
C GLY A 384 -46.14 -26.55 -6.88
N THR A 385 -45.34 -27.39 -7.53
CA THR A 385 -45.28 -28.86 -7.32
C THR A 385 -44.40 -29.20 -6.11
N VAL A 386 -44.79 -30.19 -5.30
CA VAL A 386 -43.91 -30.72 -4.22
C VAL A 386 -43.65 -32.20 -4.47
N ILE A 387 -42.37 -32.56 -4.56
CA ILE A 387 -41.91 -33.94 -4.69
C ILE A 387 -40.88 -34.20 -3.59
N ALA A 388 -41.21 -35.07 -2.64
CA ALA A 388 -40.24 -35.58 -1.68
C ALA A 388 -40.21 -37.11 -1.70
N HIS A 389 -39.02 -37.67 -1.94
CA HIS A 389 -38.82 -39.12 -2.06
C HIS A 389 -38.62 -39.82 -0.70
N GLY A 390 -38.39 -39.06 0.38
CA GLY A 390 -38.39 -39.56 1.76
C GLY A 390 -39.66 -39.20 2.54
N THR A 391 -39.54 -39.19 3.86
CA THR A 391 -40.63 -38.77 4.76
C THR A 391 -40.67 -37.26 4.90
N LEU A 392 -41.88 -36.68 4.85
CA LEU A 392 -42.15 -35.31 5.26
C LEU A 392 -42.62 -35.30 6.72
N TYR A 393 -41.88 -34.60 7.59
CA TYR A 393 -42.31 -34.27 8.95
C TYR A 393 -42.58 -32.76 9.05
N ALA A 394 -43.85 -32.40 9.23
CA ALA A 394 -44.29 -31.02 9.43
C ALA A 394 -44.96 -30.86 10.80
N ASN A 395 -44.29 -30.17 11.73
CA ASN A 395 -44.80 -29.99 13.09
C ASN A 395 -46.04 -29.06 13.17
N LYS A 396 -46.33 -28.31 12.10
CA LYS A 396 -47.56 -27.50 11.94
C LYS A 396 -48.25 -27.81 10.60
N ASP A 397 -49.03 -26.87 10.07
CA ASP A 397 -49.79 -27.07 8.82
C ASP A 397 -48.87 -27.08 7.58
N PHE A 398 -49.09 -28.02 6.68
CA PHE A 398 -48.49 -28.07 5.34
C PHE A 398 -49.51 -27.66 4.28
N ASN A 399 -49.20 -26.61 3.51
CA ASN A 399 -50.07 -26.01 2.51
C ASN A 399 -49.41 -25.97 1.12
N VAL A 400 -50.09 -26.51 0.10
CA VAL A 400 -49.70 -26.40 -1.32
C VAL A 400 -50.77 -25.60 -2.05
N ALA A 401 -50.42 -24.41 -2.53
CA ALA A 401 -51.37 -23.38 -2.95
C ALA A 401 -51.79 -23.47 -4.44
N ASP A 402 -50.92 -23.97 -5.31
CA ASP A 402 -51.22 -24.14 -6.75
C ASP A 402 -51.50 -25.60 -7.09
N GLY A 403 -52.44 -25.83 -8.02
CA GLY A 403 -53.05 -27.12 -8.36
C GLY A 403 -52.15 -28.21 -8.98
N GLY A 404 -50.85 -28.21 -8.69
CA GLY A 404 -49.90 -29.23 -9.16
C GLY A 404 -50.06 -30.58 -8.46
N THR A 405 -49.33 -31.60 -8.95
CA THR A 405 -49.29 -32.94 -8.34
C THR A 405 -48.32 -32.94 -7.17
N THR A 406 -48.78 -33.37 -6.00
CA THR A 406 -47.94 -33.53 -4.81
C THR A 406 -47.65 -35.01 -4.56
N LYS A 407 -46.37 -35.40 -4.46
CA LYS A 407 -45.96 -36.82 -4.29
C LYS A 407 -45.03 -37.00 -3.09
N PHE A 408 -45.39 -37.95 -2.23
CA PHE A 408 -44.61 -38.31 -1.05
C PHE A 408 -44.51 -39.83 -0.87
N THR A 409 -43.37 -40.27 -0.32
CA THR A 409 -43.27 -41.63 0.24
C THR A 409 -44.12 -41.74 1.50
N SER A 410 -44.00 -40.82 2.45
CA SER A 410 -44.88 -40.74 3.63
C SER A 410 -45.00 -39.31 4.15
N ILE A 411 -46.11 -39.00 4.81
CA ILE A 411 -46.36 -37.67 5.43
C ILE A 411 -46.78 -37.86 6.88
N GLY A 412 -46.10 -37.15 7.78
CA GLY A 412 -46.57 -36.82 9.13
C GLY A 412 -46.74 -35.31 9.26
N ALA A 413 -47.97 -34.83 9.44
CA ALA A 413 -48.23 -33.39 9.57
C ALA A 413 -49.26 -33.07 10.66
N SER A 414 -49.15 -31.89 11.30
CA SER A 414 -50.22 -31.42 12.18
C SER A 414 -51.48 -31.05 11.40
N GLY A 415 -51.39 -30.67 10.13
CA GLY A 415 -52.52 -30.31 9.27
C GLY A 415 -52.08 -30.30 7.81
N LEU A 416 -52.99 -30.62 6.89
CA LEU A 416 -52.66 -30.81 5.47
C LEU A 416 -53.69 -30.13 4.57
N ARG A 417 -53.24 -29.19 3.73
CA ARG A 417 -54.06 -28.58 2.69
C ARG A 417 -53.34 -28.62 1.34
N VAL A 418 -53.99 -29.22 0.35
CA VAL A 418 -53.46 -29.34 -1.02
C VAL A 418 -54.51 -28.85 -2.01
N ALA A 419 -54.15 -27.83 -2.81
CA ALA A 419 -55.04 -27.29 -3.84
C ALA A 419 -55.17 -28.22 -5.06
N GLY A 420 -54.15 -29.04 -5.36
CA GLY A 420 -54.14 -30.02 -6.44
C GLY A 420 -54.33 -31.47 -5.99
N ASP A 421 -53.84 -32.41 -6.80
CA ASP A 421 -53.82 -33.84 -6.48
C ASP A 421 -52.72 -34.15 -5.44
N LEU A 422 -53.02 -35.05 -4.50
CA LEU A 422 -52.10 -35.56 -3.50
C LEU A 422 -51.94 -37.08 -3.65
N THR A 423 -50.71 -37.55 -3.85
CA THR A 423 -50.32 -38.96 -3.90
C THR A 423 -49.37 -39.29 -2.76
N VAL A 424 -49.69 -40.31 -1.96
CA VAL A 424 -48.85 -40.81 -0.87
C VAL A 424 -48.66 -42.33 -1.00
N ASP A 425 -47.40 -42.76 -1.10
CA ASP A 425 -47.07 -44.13 -1.48
C ASP A 425 -47.00 -45.12 -0.29
N SER A 426 -46.58 -44.70 0.91
CA SER A 426 -46.35 -45.59 2.07
C SER A 426 -47.26 -45.32 3.26
N GLY A 427 -47.65 -44.07 3.51
CA GLY A 427 -48.61 -43.76 4.59
C GLY A 427 -48.82 -42.26 4.78
N LEU A 428 -50.07 -41.86 5.01
CA LEU A 428 -50.48 -40.49 5.30
C LEU A 428 -51.02 -40.42 6.73
N SER A 429 -50.29 -39.74 7.62
CA SER A 429 -50.69 -39.50 9.01
C SER A 429 -50.88 -38.00 9.26
N VAL A 430 -52.09 -37.57 9.59
CA VAL A 430 -52.40 -36.16 9.86
C VAL A 430 -53.13 -36.01 11.19
N ALA A 431 -52.58 -35.19 12.09
CA ALA A 431 -53.11 -35.02 13.45
C ALA A 431 -54.24 -34.00 13.59
N LYS A 432 -54.63 -33.33 12.49
CA LYS A 432 -55.82 -32.45 12.44
C LYS A 432 -56.58 -32.63 11.13
N ASN A 433 -56.64 -31.59 10.30
CA ASN A 433 -57.49 -31.56 9.12
C ASN A 433 -56.71 -31.94 7.86
N VAL A 434 -57.37 -32.67 6.95
CA VAL A 434 -56.94 -32.86 5.56
C VAL A 434 -57.94 -32.16 4.64
N VAL A 435 -57.45 -31.23 3.81
CA VAL A 435 -58.24 -30.54 2.78
C VAL A 435 -57.55 -30.70 1.44
N ALA A 436 -58.02 -31.63 0.61
CA ALA A 436 -57.55 -31.81 -0.76
C ALA A 436 -58.64 -31.36 -1.74
N HIS A 437 -58.33 -30.41 -2.63
CA HIS A 437 -59.27 -29.93 -3.65
C HIS A 437 -59.23 -30.79 -4.93
N GLY A 438 -58.11 -31.48 -5.18
CA GLY A 438 -57.98 -32.52 -6.20
C GLY A 438 -58.24 -33.94 -5.66
N THR A 439 -57.63 -34.92 -6.31
CA THR A 439 -57.69 -36.34 -5.97
C THR A 439 -56.75 -36.65 -4.81
N LEU A 440 -57.23 -37.37 -3.79
CA LEU A 440 -56.39 -37.93 -2.71
C LEU A 440 -56.16 -39.42 -2.98
N TYR A 441 -54.91 -39.79 -3.23
CA TYR A 441 -54.50 -41.16 -3.47
C TYR A 441 -53.49 -41.61 -2.40
N ALA A 442 -53.91 -42.56 -1.55
CA ALA A 442 -53.06 -43.19 -0.54
C ALA A 442 -52.96 -44.70 -0.83
N LYS A 443 -51.75 -45.20 -1.16
CA LYS A 443 -51.54 -46.62 -1.54
C LYS A 443 -51.55 -47.59 -0.36
N ASN A 444 -51.21 -47.11 0.82
CA ASN A 444 -51.18 -47.89 2.04
C ASN A 444 -52.13 -47.25 3.05
N ASP A 445 -51.65 -46.82 4.22
CA ASP A 445 -52.54 -46.41 5.30
C ASP A 445 -52.85 -44.90 5.24
N LEU A 446 -54.11 -44.55 5.49
CA LEU A 446 -54.56 -43.19 5.72
C LEU A 446 -55.04 -43.08 7.18
N ASN A 447 -54.24 -42.44 8.04
CA ASN A 447 -54.60 -42.14 9.42
C ASN A 447 -54.85 -40.64 9.58
N VAL A 448 -56.06 -40.26 9.97
CA VAL A 448 -56.43 -38.86 10.25
C VAL A 448 -57.04 -38.82 11.65
N GLU A 449 -56.23 -38.46 12.63
CA GLU A 449 -56.66 -38.35 14.03
C GLU A 449 -57.05 -36.91 14.33
N TYR A 450 -58.28 -36.70 14.80
CA TYR A 450 -58.71 -35.45 15.43
C TYR A 450 -59.40 -35.83 16.73
N GLY A 451 -59.18 -35.10 17.82
CA GLY A 451 -59.69 -35.39 19.16
C GLY A 451 -61.22 -35.47 19.27
N GLY A 452 -61.83 -36.54 18.73
CA GLY A 452 -63.22 -36.94 18.91
C GLY A 452 -64.16 -36.85 17.70
N THR A 453 -63.72 -36.41 16.50
CA THR A 453 -64.59 -36.50 15.28
C THR A 453 -63.79 -36.27 13.99
N THR A 454 -63.76 -37.26 13.09
CA THR A 454 -63.24 -37.10 11.72
C THR A 454 -64.18 -36.20 10.91
N LYS A 455 -63.65 -35.15 10.25
CA LYS A 455 -64.43 -34.33 9.32
C LYS A 455 -63.70 -34.17 7.99
N PHE A 456 -64.06 -35.01 7.02
CA PHE A 456 -63.78 -34.75 5.61
C PHE A 456 -64.71 -33.62 5.15
N THR A 457 -64.21 -32.39 4.99
CA THR A 457 -65.04 -31.27 4.52
C THR A 457 -65.33 -31.34 3.02
N SER A 458 -64.44 -31.94 2.23
CA SER A 458 -64.63 -32.28 0.82
C SER A 458 -63.50 -33.18 0.34
N VAL A 459 -63.83 -34.28 -0.33
CA VAL A 459 -62.93 -34.96 -1.27
C VAL A 459 -63.33 -34.46 -2.66
N GLY A 460 -62.36 -34.08 -3.49
CA GLY A 460 -62.59 -33.50 -4.81
C GLY A 460 -63.42 -34.39 -5.74
N ALA A 461 -63.78 -33.86 -6.92
CA ALA A 461 -64.74 -34.44 -7.86
C ALA A 461 -64.46 -35.89 -8.33
N ASN A 462 -63.25 -36.41 -8.08
CA ASN A 462 -62.77 -37.73 -8.50
C ASN A 462 -62.75 -38.80 -7.39
N GLY A 463 -63.15 -38.46 -6.16
CA GLY A 463 -63.35 -39.44 -5.07
C GLY A 463 -62.10 -39.78 -4.22
N LEU A 464 -62.32 -40.62 -3.20
CA LEU A 464 -61.31 -41.17 -2.28
C LEU A 464 -60.96 -42.59 -2.73
N HIS A 465 -59.70 -42.88 -3.01
CA HIS A 465 -59.26 -44.22 -3.41
C HIS A 465 -58.26 -44.79 -2.40
N ILE A 466 -58.64 -45.89 -1.74
CA ILE A 466 -57.87 -46.56 -0.68
C ILE A 466 -57.75 -48.03 -1.08
N THR A 467 -56.52 -48.54 -1.13
CA THR A 467 -56.23 -49.87 -1.67
C THR A 467 -55.94 -50.94 -0.61
N LYS A 468 -55.89 -50.56 0.67
CA LYS A 468 -55.73 -51.50 1.81
C LYS A 468 -56.75 -51.26 2.92
N GLU A 469 -56.45 -50.36 3.85
CA GLU A 469 -57.26 -50.18 5.07
C GLU A 469 -57.65 -48.70 5.25
N LEU A 470 -58.91 -48.47 5.60
CA LEU A 470 -59.43 -47.18 6.05
C LEU A 470 -59.93 -47.36 7.49
N THR A 471 -59.30 -46.69 8.44
CA THR A 471 -59.81 -46.59 9.80
C THR A 471 -60.45 -45.22 10.00
N VAL A 472 -61.76 -45.18 10.30
CA VAL A 472 -62.49 -43.95 10.61
C VAL A 472 -62.96 -44.03 12.06
N ASP A 473 -62.42 -43.18 12.93
CA ASP A 473 -62.92 -42.98 14.28
C ASP A 473 -63.89 -41.77 14.30
N GLY A 474 -65.14 -42.03 13.86
CA GLY A 474 -66.17 -41.00 13.67
C GLY A 474 -67.13 -41.26 12.50
N ASN A 475 -67.62 -40.19 11.86
CA ASN A 475 -68.58 -40.25 10.76
C ASN A 475 -67.90 -40.10 9.39
N LEU A 476 -68.19 -41.00 8.45
CA LEU A 476 -67.85 -40.87 7.03
C LEU A 476 -69.08 -40.39 6.25
N HIS A 477 -69.03 -39.19 5.65
CA HIS A 477 -70.08 -38.69 4.77
C HIS A 477 -69.61 -38.70 3.30
N ALA A 478 -69.94 -39.76 2.56
CA ALA A 478 -69.68 -39.84 1.12
C ALA A 478 -70.89 -39.30 0.32
N LYS A 479 -70.67 -38.30 -0.54
CA LYS A 479 -71.73 -37.76 -1.43
C LYS A 479 -71.91 -38.54 -2.74
N LYS A 480 -71.00 -39.43 -3.08
CA LYS A 480 -71.06 -40.31 -4.26
C LYS A 480 -70.29 -41.59 -3.95
N GLY A 481 -70.83 -42.73 -4.41
CA GLY A 481 -70.54 -44.10 -3.94
C GLY A 481 -69.11 -44.36 -3.47
N VAL A 482 -69.00 -44.90 -2.25
CA VAL A 482 -67.83 -45.66 -1.82
C VAL A 482 -67.88 -46.96 -2.63
N SER A 483 -66.88 -47.24 -3.44
CA SER A 483 -66.70 -48.53 -4.13
C SER A 483 -65.51 -49.25 -3.55
#